data_AF-A0A1S2KJN3-F1
#
_entry.id   AF-A0A1S2KJN3-F1
#
_cell.length_a   1.000
_cell.length_b   1.000
_cell.length_c   1.000
_cell.angle_alpha   90.00
_cell.angle_beta   90.00
_cell.angle_gamma   90.00
#
_symmetry.space_group_name_H-M   'P 1'
#
loop_
_entity.id
_entity.type
_entity.pdbx_description
1 polymer ?
#
loop_
_entity_poly.entity_id
_entity_poly.type
_entity_poly.pdbx_seq_one_letter_code
_entity_poly.pdbx_strand_id
1 'polypeptide(L)'
;MSAMQCRECDLAPYAVRPDAHFECGECGHRLDSRDFYLDPDEVWSVDEAGIVHLYLTPAACLKWLDDISHLHTGDWASAQQALQQYRRATAVLVESLRAGLALPA
;
A
#
# COMPACT_ATOMS: atom_id res chain seq x y z
N MET A 1 3.41 2.31 -2.38
CA MET A 1 2.89 1.20 -3.18
C MET A 1 3.88 0.06 -3.06
N SER A 2 3.39 -1.12 -2.76
CA SER A 2 4.23 -2.32 -2.71
C SER A 2 3.50 -3.45 -3.40
N ALA A 3 4.16 -4.09 -4.36
CA ALA A 3 3.65 -5.31 -4.95
C ALA A 3 3.49 -6.35 -3.83
N MET A 4 2.33 -7.02 -3.81
CA MET A 4 2.04 -8.02 -2.80
C MET A 4 2.87 -9.27 -3.09
N GLN A 5 3.97 -9.43 -2.36
CA GLN A 5 4.87 -10.57 -2.51
C GLN A 5 4.19 -11.88 -2.10
N CYS A 6 4.58 -12.96 -2.78
CA CYS A 6 4.12 -14.29 -2.44
C CYS A 6 4.51 -14.65 -1.01
N ARG A 7 3.53 -15.01 -0.19
CA ARG A 7 3.74 -15.32 1.24
C ARG A 7 4.47 -16.65 1.45
N GLU A 8 4.46 -17.54 0.45
CA GLU A 8 5.10 -18.86 0.55
C GLU A 8 6.58 -18.84 0.14
N CYS A 9 6.95 -18.08 -0.90
CA CYS A 9 8.31 -18.12 -1.44
C CYS A 9 9.04 -16.77 -1.44
N ASP A 10 8.33 -15.63 -1.33
CA ASP A 10 8.91 -14.28 -1.35
C ASP A 10 9.75 -13.95 -2.61
N LEU A 11 9.58 -14.70 -3.71
CA LEU A 11 10.36 -14.54 -4.94
C LEU A 11 9.67 -13.66 -5.99
N ALA A 12 8.34 -13.67 -6.01
CA ALA A 12 7.55 -12.93 -7.00
C ALA A 12 6.22 -12.47 -6.40
N PRO A 13 5.67 -11.36 -6.90
CA PRO A 13 4.36 -10.90 -6.48
C PRO A 13 3.25 -11.78 -7.03
N TYR A 14 2.08 -11.72 -6.38
CA TYR A 14 0.87 -12.33 -6.93
C TYR A 14 0.40 -11.59 -8.19
N ALA A 15 0.00 -12.35 -9.20
CA ALA A 15 -0.61 -11.85 -10.42
C ALA A 15 -2.04 -12.39 -10.58
N VAL A 16 -2.93 -11.59 -11.16
CA VAL A 16 -4.30 -11.99 -11.45
C VAL A 16 -4.33 -13.07 -12.55
N ARG A 17 -5.22 -14.04 -12.38
CA ARG A 17 -5.51 -15.10 -13.34
C ARG A 17 -6.88 -14.88 -14.01
N PRO A 18 -7.11 -15.42 -15.23
CA PRO A 18 -8.41 -15.33 -15.90
C PRO A 18 -9.59 -15.96 -15.14
N ASP A 19 -9.32 -16.83 -14.16
CA ASP A 19 -10.32 -17.52 -13.35
C ASP A 19 -10.60 -16.82 -12.01
N ALA A 20 -10.33 -15.51 -11.93
CA ALA A 20 -10.55 -14.65 -10.77
C ALA A 20 -9.75 -15.04 -9.51
N HIS A 21 -8.73 -15.89 -9.65
CA HIS A 21 -7.76 -16.17 -8.61
C HIS A 21 -6.48 -15.36 -8.82
N PHE A 22 -5.62 -15.38 -7.80
CA PHE A 22 -4.28 -14.82 -7.86
C PHE A 22 -3.27 -15.96 -7.74
N GLU A 23 -2.15 -15.85 -8.44
CA GLU A 23 -1.14 -16.91 -8.50
C GLU A 23 0.27 -16.31 -8.45
N CYS A 24 1.16 -16.95 -7.71
CA CYS A 24 2.59 -16.66 -7.77
C CYS A 24 3.20 -17.40 -8.96
N GLY A 25 3.81 -16.67 -9.88
CA GLY A 25 4.45 -17.26 -11.08
C GLY A 25 5.64 -18.18 -10.79
N GLU A 26 6.25 -18.10 -9.60
CA GLU A 26 7.44 -18.88 -9.24
C GLU A 26 7.11 -20.21 -8.55
N CYS A 27 6.23 -20.20 -7.55
CA CYS A 27 5.90 -21.39 -6.76
C CYS A 27 4.50 -21.97 -7.04
N GLY A 28 3.68 -21.29 -7.84
CA GLY A 28 2.31 -21.71 -8.16
C GLY A 28 1.32 -21.61 -7.00
N HIS A 29 1.70 -20.98 -5.88
CA HIS A 29 0.76 -20.74 -4.79
C HIS A 29 -0.41 -19.86 -5.25
N ARG A 30 -1.63 -20.26 -4.87
CA ARG A 30 -2.86 -19.61 -5.31
C ARG A 30 -3.60 -18.97 -4.14
N LEU A 31 -4.25 -17.84 -4.40
CA LEU A 31 -5.10 -17.12 -3.46
C LEU A 31 -6.43 -16.74 -4.13
N ASP A 32 -7.51 -16.76 -3.35
CA ASP A 32 -8.73 -16.01 -3.64
C ASP A 32 -8.61 -14.59 -3.05
N SER A 33 -9.43 -13.67 -3.56
CA SER A 33 -9.62 -12.33 -2.97
C SER A 33 -9.85 -12.30 -1.46
N ARG A 34 -10.48 -13.35 -0.91
CA ARG A 34 -10.79 -13.51 0.52
C ARG A 34 -9.59 -13.94 1.36
N ASP A 35 -8.57 -14.49 0.72
CA ASP A 35 -7.35 -14.94 1.40
C ASP A 35 -6.39 -13.76 1.65
N PHE A 36 -6.68 -12.59 1.08
CA PHE A 36 -5.98 -11.35 1.42
C PHE A 36 -6.35 -10.91 2.83
N TYR A 37 -5.51 -11.31 3.79
CA TYR A 37 -5.48 -10.70 5.11
C TYR A 37 -4.83 -9.32 5.01
N LEU A 38 -5.66 -8.27 5.07
CA LEU A 38 -5.28 -6.87 5.02
C LEU A 38 -5.56 -6.21 6.36
N ASP A 39 -4.75 -5.20 6.70
CA ASP A 39 -5.10 -4.31 7.79
C ASP A 39 -6.34 -3.47 7.44
N PRO A 40 -7.11 -2.97 8.42
CA PRO A 40 -8.33 -2.19 8.17
C PRO A 40 -8.11 -0.95 7.29
N ASP A 41 -6.89 -0.43 7.31
CA ASP A 41 -6.46 0.76 6.58
C ASP A 41 -5.82 0.42 5.23
N GLU A 42 -5.74 -0.86 4.86
CA GLU A 42 -5.15 -1.33 3.61
C GLU A 42 -6.22 -1.78 2.61
N VAL A 43 -5.92 -1.58 1.34
CA VAL A 43 -6.69 -2.08 0.20
C VAL A 43 -5.75 -2.58 -0.87
N TRP A 44 -6.24 -3.47 -1.72
CA TRP A 44 -5.48 -3.97 -2.87
C TRP A 44 -6.08 -3.48 -4.18
N SER A 45 -5.23 -3.35 -5.19
CA SER A 45 -5.66 -3.18 -6.59
C SER A 45 -4.74 -3.97 -7.52
N VAL A 46 -5.13 -4.09 -8.78
CA VAL A 46 -4.34 -4.77 -9.82
C VAL A 46 -3.90 -3.74 -10.84
N ASP A 47 -2.61 -3.74 -11.19
CA ASP A 47 -2.07 -2.83 -12.20
C ASP A 47 -2.31 -3.34 -13.64
N GLU A 48 -1.85 -2.56 -14.63
CA GLU A 48 -1.98 -2.91 -16.05
C GLU A 48 -1.22 -4.19 -16.45
N ALA A 49 -0.20 -4.59 -15.68
CA ALA A 49 0.55 -5.82 -15.88
C ALA A 49 -0.12 -7.03 -15.19
N GLY A 50 -1.25 -6.83 -14.50
CA GLY A 50 -1.95 -7.86 -13.76
C GLY A 50 -1.34 -8.15 -12.39
N ILE A 51 -0.42 -7.32 -11.89
CA ILE A 51 0.23 -7.51 -10.58
C ILE A 51 -0.63 -6.91 -9.47
N VAL A 52 -0.75 -7.62 -8.35
CA VAL A 52 -1.46 -7.16 -7.17
C VAL A 52 -0.57 -6.19 -6.38
N HIS A 53 -1.09 -5.01 -6.07
CA HIS A 53 -0.44 -3.99 -5.24
C HIS A 53 -1.26 -3.66 -4.02
N LEU A 54 -0.56 -3.34 -2.93
CA LEU A 54 -1.13 -2.85 -1.69
C LEU A 54 -1.03 -1.33 -1.59
N TYR A 55 -2.12 -0.73 -1.09
CA TYR A 55 -2.27 0.69 -0.86
C TYR A 55 -2.85 0.94 0.53
N LEU A 56 -2.53 2.09 1.11
CA LEU A 56 -3.27 2.60 2.26
C LEU A 56 -4.52 3.34 1.76
N THR A 57 -5.59 3.29 2.53
CA THR A 57 -6.76 4.12 2.24
C THR A 57 -6.38 5.61 2.32
N PRO A 58 -7.00 6.48 1.51
CA PRO A 58 -6.75 7.91 1.63
C PRO A 58 -7.06 8.47 3.03
N ALA A 59 -8.04 7.92 3.75
CA ALA A 59 -8.32 8.27 5.14
C ALA A 59 -7.14 7.96 6.08
N ALA A 60 -6.53 6.78 5.97
CA ALA A 60 -5.35 6.42 6.74
C ALA A 60 -4.15 7.32 6.42
N CYS A 61 -3.96 7.68 5.14
CA CYS A 61 -2.91 8.60 4.74
C CYS A 61 -3.11 10.01 5.34
N LEU A 62 -4.34 10.51 5.35
CA LEU A 62 -4.67 11.81 5.95
C LEU A 62 -4.45 11.80 7.46
N LYS A 63 -4.84 10.72 8.15
CA LYS A 63 -4.55 10.53 9.57
C LYS A 63 -3.04 10.55 9.83
N TRP A 64 -2.25 9.84 9.00
CA TRP A 64 -0.80 9.87 9.14
C TRP A 64 -0.21 11.27 8.93
N LEU A 65 -0.71 12.04 7.96
CA LEU A 65 -0.31 13.44 7.77
C LEU A 65 -0.66 14.31 8.99
N ASP A 66 -1.83 14.10 9.60
CA ASP A 66 -2.26 14.78 10.82
C ASP A 66 -1.34 14.42 12.00
N ASP A 67 -1.05 13.14 12.21
CA ASP A 67 -0.12 12.65 13.23
C ASP A 67 1.27 13.29 13.08
N ILE A 68 1.77 13.43 11.84
CA ILE A 68 3.05 14.08 11.54
C ILE A 68 3.03 15.57 11.91
N SER A 69 1.90 16.25 11.73
CA SER A 69 1.76 17.68 12.04
C SER A 69 1.94 17.99 13.54
N HIS A 70 1.76 16.97 14.39
CA HIS A 70 1.94 17.05 15.84
C HIS A 70 3.35 16.64 16.30
N LEU A 71 4.25 16.24 15.40
CA LEU A 71 5.61 15.89 15.77
C LEU A 71 6.39 17.10 16.27
N HIS A 72 7.19 16.89 17.31
CA HIS A 72 8.09 17.91 17.84
C HIS A 72 9.25 18.15 16.87
N THR A 73 9.49 19.42 16.49
CA THR A 73 10.55 19.82 15.56
C THR A 73 11.56 20.77 16.19
N GLY A 74 11.81 20.63 17.51
CA GLY A 74 12.66 21.55 18.27
C GLY A 74 14.15 21.52 17.92
N ASP A 75 14.60 20.49 17.21
CA ASP A 75 15.96 20.37 16.69
C ASP A 75 15.97 19.95 15.21
N TRP A 76 17.14 20.08 14.58
CA TRP A 76 17.33 19.77 13.17
C TRP A 76 17.03 18.30 12.82
N ALA A 77 17.43 17.35 13.66
CA ALA A 77 17.25 15.93 13.38
C ALA A 77 15.76 15.57 13.41
N SER A 78 15.05 16.04 14.43
CA SER A 78 13.61 15.83 14.59
C SER A 78 12.81 16.51 13.47
N ALA A 79 13.21 17.73 13.07
CA ALA A 79 12.61 18.41 11.92
C ALA A 79 12.86 17.67 10.59
N GLN A 80 14.07 17.14 10.38
CA GLN A 80 14.40 16.37 9.18
C GLN A 80 13.60 15.06 9.12
N GLN A 81 13.45 14.38 10.26
CA GLN A 81 12.63 13.17 10.37
C GLN A 81 11.15 13.48 10.05
N ALA A 82 10.57 14.53 10.65
CA ALA A 82 9.19 14.92 10.38
C ALA A 82 8.98 15.25 8.89
N LEU A 83 9.91 15.95 8.25
CA LEU A 83 9.86 16.24 6.81
C LEU A 83 9.92 14.97 5.95
N GLN A 84 10.75 13.99 6.32
CA GLN A 84 10.82 12.70 5.61
C GLN A 84 9.50 11.93 5.73
N GLN A 85 8.92 11.90 6.94
CA GLN A 85 7.61 11.27 7.17
C GLN A 85 6.51 11.96 6.36
N TYR A 86 6.48 13.30 6.35
CA TYR A 86 5.52 14.08 5.56
C TYR A 86 5.60 13.77 4.06
N ARG A 87 6.83 13.73 3.51
CA ARG A 87 7.05 13.36 2.11
C ARG A 87 6.57 11.96 1.79
N ARG A 88 6.82 11.00 2.70
CA ARG A 88 6.39 9.61 2.54
C ARG A 88 4.87 9.49 2.56
N ALA A 89 4.21 10.06 3.57
CA ALA A 89 2.75 10.04 3.70
C ALA A 89 2.07 10.69 2.48
N THR A 90 2.61 11.81 2.00
CA THR A 90 2.11 12.49 0.78
C THR A 90 2.28 11.62 -0.47
N ALA A 91 3.43 10.97 -0.63
CA ALA A 91 3.66 10.08 -1.78
C ALA A 91 2.68 8.90 -1.78
N VAL A 92 2.46 8.27 -0.63
CA VAL A 92 1.50 7.16 -0.49
C VAL A 92 0.07 7.61 -0.77
N LEU A 93 -0.34 8.80 -0.30
CA LEU A 93 -1.64 9.37 -0.64
C LEU A 93 -1.80 9.55 -2.15
N VAL A 94 -0.82 10.17 -2.81
CA VAL A 94 -0.86 10.40 -4.27
C VAL A 94 -0.96 9.08 -5.05
N GLU A 95 -0.22 8.05 -4.64
CA GLU A 95 -0.29 6.72 -5.25
C GLU A 95 -1.69 6.09 -5.07
N SER A 96 -2.25 6.20 -3.87
CA SER A 96 -3.58 5.70 -3.54
C SER A 96 -4.68 6.37 -4.37
N LEU A 97 -4.58 7.70 -4.56
CA LEU A 97 -5.49 8.45 -5.43
C LEU A 97 -5.32 8.06 -6.91
N ARG A 98 -4.09 7.83 -7.38
CA ARG A 98 -3.82 7.34 -8.74
C ARG A 98 -4.37 5.94 -8.99
N ALA A 99 -4.42 5.11 -7.95
CA ALA A 99 -5.08 3.80 -7.99
C ALA A 99 -6.62 3.90 -7.99
N GLY A 100 -7.19 5.11 -7.98
CA GLY A 100 -8.63 5.35 -8.04
C GLY A 100 -9.33 5.34 -6.67
N LEU A 101 -8.60 5.32 -5.56
CA LEU A 101 -9.18 5.39 -4.23
C LEU A 101 -9.70 6.80 -3.95
N ALA A 102 -10.91 6.90 -3.40
CA ALA A 102 -11.55 8.17 -3.12
C ALA A 102 -11.10 8.76 -1.77
N LEU A 103 -11.02 10.10 -1.71
CA LEU A 103 -10.90 10.80 -0.44
C LEU A 103 -12.14 10.55 0.44
N PRO A 104 -11.98 10.51 1.77
CA PRO A 104 -13.14 10.48 2.67
C PRO A 104 -14.02 11.73 2.45
N ALA A 105 -15.33 11.55 2.62
CA ALA A 105 -16.34 12.60 2.45
C ALA A 105 -16.31 13.66 3.56
#